data_AF-A0A1F9YVM1-F1
#
_entry.id   AF-A0A1F9YVM1-F1
#
_cell.length_a   1.000
_cell.length_b   1.000
_cell.length_c   1.000
_cell.angle_alpha   90.00
_cell.angle_beta   90.00
_cell.angle_gamma   90.00
#
_symmetry.space_group_name_H-M   'P 1'
#
loop_
_entity.id
_entity.type
_entity.pdbx_description
1 polymer ?
#
loop_
_entity_poly.entity_id
_entity_poly.type
_entity_poly.pdbx_seq_one_letter_code
_entity_poly.pdbx_strand_id
1 'polypeptide(L)'
;MVEELERVFTIPLTVTKRVPKTKRAPRAIKEIKEFVRKHMGQKGRSAEEEEQKDVWVDYRLNELLWSRGIENPPSKVRVKVIRFEDGLIEVSLPEE
;
A
#
# COMPACT_ATOMS: atom_id res chain seq x y z
N MET A 1 0.91 -2.73 25.92
CA MET A 1 0.15 -1.70 25.18
C MET A 1 0.77 -1.69 23.81
N VAL A 2 0.02 -2.14 22.81
CA VAL A 2 0.51 -2.30 21.43
C VAL A 2 0.77 -0.90 20.89
N GLU A 3 1.98 -0.59 20.44
CA GLU A 3 2.26 0.68 19.78
C GLU A 3 1.67 0.66 18.36
N GLU A 4 0.37 0.92 18.26
CA GLU A 4 -0.33 1.06 16.99
C GLU A 4 0.14 2.35 16.29
N LEU A 5 1.11 2.20 15.38
CA LEU A 5 1.56 3.29 14.52
C LEU A 5 0.58 3.44 13.36
N GLU A 6 -0.52 4.13 13.61
CA GLU A 6 -1.49 4.51 12.59
C GLU A 6 -0.98 5.72 11.80
N ARG A 7 -0.95 5.60 10.47
CA ARG A 7 -0.64 6.72 9.58
C ARG A 7 -1.56 6.73 8.38
N VAL A 8 -2.09 7.91 8.06
CA VAL A 8 -2.83 8.16 6.83
C VAL A 8 -1.87 8.69 5.78
N PHE A 9 -1.74 7.96 4.67
CA PHE A 9 -0.93 8.37 3.54
C PHE A 9 -1.81 8.66 2.33
N THR A 10 -1.42 9.66 1.55
CA THR A 10 -1.94 9.84 0.19
C THR A 10 -0.89 9.31 -0.78
N ILE A 11 -1.17 8.17 -1.42
CA ILE A 11 -0.26 7.54 -2.38
C ILE A 11 -0.56 8.08 -3.78
N PRO A 12 0.39 8.80 -4.41
CA PRO A 12 0.26 9.17 -5.81
C PRO A 12 0.55 7.96 -6.71
N LEU A 13 -0.42 7.56 -7.52
CA LEU A 13 -0.28 6.46 -8.49
C LEU A 13 0.14 6.95 -9.88
N THR A 14 0.73 8.15 -9.98
CA THR A 14 1.16 8.76 -11.25
C THR A 14 2.10 7.86 -12.04
N VAL A 15 2.89 7.02 -11.35
CA VAL A 15 3.81 6.06 -11.99
C VAL A 15 3.11 5.02 -12.86
N THR A 16 1.83 4.73 -12.59
CA THR A 16 1.04 3.78 -13.39
C THR A 16 0.84 4.28 -14.81
N LYS A 17 0.88 5.59 -15.05
CA LYS A 17 0.75 6.16 -16.40
C LYS A 17 1.96 5.87 -17.29
N ARG A 18 3.10 5.49 -16.72
CA ARG A 18 4.32 5.11 -17.47
C ARG A 18 4.23 3.72 -18.10
N VAL A 19 3.35 2.85 -17.59
CA VAL A 19 3.16 1.50 -18.14
C VAL A 19 2.02 1.47 -19.16
N PRO A 20 2.03 0.50 -20.10
CA PRO A 20 0.91 0.30 -21.03
C PRO A 20 -0.41 0.13 -20.27
N LYS A 21 -1.51 0.57 -20.91
CA LYS A 21 -2.84 0.62 -20.30
C LYS A 21 -3.25 -0.72 -19.67
N THR A 22 -2.94 -1.82 -20.34
CA THR A 22 -3.22 -3.19 -19.90
C THR A 22 -2.49 -3.64 -18.63
N LYS A 23 -1.52 -2.87 -18.13
CA LYS A 23 -0.73 -3.25 -16.93
C LYS A 23 -0.84 -2.22 -15.79
N ARG A 24 -1.77 -1.26 -15.87
CA ARG A 24 -1.82 -0.15 -14.91
C ARG A 24 -2.34 -0.56 -13.54
N ALA A 25 -3.50 -1.21 -13.48
CA ALA A 25 -4.04 -1.72 -12.21
C ALA A 25 -3.08 -2.67 -11.46
N PRO A 26 -2.48 -3.71 -12.09
CA PRO A 26 -1.52 -4.56 -11.40
C PRO A 26 -0.23 -3.82 -11.00
N ARG A 27 0.18 -2.79 -11.75
CA ARG A 27 1.31 -1.94 -11.35
C ARG A 27 0.97 -1.06 -10.15
N ALA A 28 -0.27 -0.59 -10.04
CA ALA A 28 -0.72 0.22 -8.93
C ALA A 28 -0.66 -0.54 -7.60
N ILE A 29 -1.05 -1.81 -7.58
CA ILE A 29 -0.93 -2.68 -6.39
C ILE A 29 0.54 -2.82 -5.98
N LYS A 30 1.44 -3.06 -6.94
CA LYS A 30 2.88 -3.15 -6.67
C LYS A 30 3.44 -1.86 -6.09
N GLU A 31 3.00 -0.73 -6.61
CA GLU A 31 3.44 0.57 -6.11
C GLU A 31 2.96 0.83 -4.68
N ILE A 32 1.71 0.45 -4.34
CA ILE A 32 1.19 0.57 -2.97
C ILE A 32 2.07 -0.26 -2.03
N LYS A 33 2.39 -1.51 -2.39
CA LYS A 33 3.27 -2.38 -1.59
C LYS A 33 4.67 -1.77 -1.42
N GLU A 34 5.26 -1.24 -2.49
CA GLU A 34 6.59 -0.61 -2.45
C GLU A 34 6.58 0.69 -1.62
N PHE A 35 5.54 1.51 -1.75
CA PHE A 35 5.36 2.74 -1.00
C PHE A 35 5.27 2.47 0.50
N VAL A 36 4.48 1.47 0.88
CA VAL A 36 4.30 1.03 2.26
C VAL A 36 5.61 0.48 2.82
N ARG A 37 6.32 -0.37 2.07
CA ARG A 37 7.65 -0.87 2.48
C ARG A 37 8.63 0.26 2.73
N LYS A 38 8.67 1.26 1.84
CA LYS A 38 9.60 2.40 1.93
C LYS A 38 9.29 3.34 3.11
N HIS A 39 8.01 3.62 3.37
CA HIS A 39 7.60 4.59 4.40
C HIS A 39 7.44 3.97 5.79
N MET A 40 7.15 2.66 5.89
CA MET A 40 7.04 1.95 7.16
C MET A 40 8.31 1.20 7.57
N GLY A 41 9.20 0.89 6.62
CA GLY A 41 10.51 0.26 6.88
C GLY A 41 11.54 1.18 7.56
N GLN A 42 11.24 2.46 7.79
CA GLN A 42 12.24 3.45 8.22
C GLN A 42 12.53 3.52 9.73
N LYS A 43 12.03 2.61 10.57
CA LYS A 43 12.42 2.57 11.99
C LYS A 43 12.72 1.16 12.49
N GLY A 44 14.00 0.96 12.79
CA GLY A 44 14.49 0.13 13.89
C GLY A 44 15.13 -1.20 13.49
N ARG A 45 16.47 -1.21 13.46
CA ARG A 45 17.38 -2.27 13.93
C ARG A 45 16.88 -3.71 13.75
N SER A 46 17.45 -4.38 12.75
CA SER A 46 17.91 -5.79 12.74
C SER A 46 17.67 -6.35 11.35
N ALA A 47 18.75 -6.53 10.60
CA ALA A 47 18.78 -6.98 9.22
C ALA A 47 18.30 -8.43 9.00
N GLU A 48 17.76 -9.08 10.04
CA GLU A 48 17.30 -10.47 10.03
C GLU A 48 15.76 -10.60 10.07
N GLU A 49 15.01 -9.57 10.48
CA GLU A 49 13.53 -9.54 10.48
C GLU A 49 12.94 -8.80 9.25
N GLU A 50 13.79 -8.31 8.34
CA GLU A 50 13.35 -7.49 7.20
C GLU A 50 12.76 -8.28 6.01
N GLU A 51 12.96 -9.60 5.95
CA GLU A 51 12.69 -10.38 4.74
C GLU A 51 11.22 -10.75 4.50
N GLN A 52 10.35 -10.71 5.52
CA GLN A 52 8.93 -11.06 5.36
C GLN A 52 8.01 -10.09 6.10
N LYS A 53 8.03 -8.82 5.70
CA LYS A 53 6.88 -7.94 5.98
C LYS A 53 5.82 -8.21 4.94
N ASP A 54 4.96 -9.18 5.22
CA ASP A 54 3.76 -9.44 4.44
C ASP A 54 2.85 -8.21 4.49
N VAL A 55 2.84 -7.45 3.40
CA VAL A 55 1.93 -6.31 3.22
C VAL A 55 0.58 -6.85 2.82
N TRP A 56 -0.34 -6.85 3.79
CA TRP A 56 -1.73 -7.20 3.57
C TRP A 56 -2.48 -5.98 3.04
N VAL A 57 -2.99 -6.13 1.82
CA VAL A 57 -3.83 -5.13 1.17
C VAL A 57 -5.27 -5.57 1.37
N ASP A 58 -6.06 -4.71 1.99
CA ASP A 58 -7.48 -4.96 2.18
C ASP A 58 -8.21 -5.13 0.83
N TYR A 59 -9.25 -5.98 0.84
CA TYR A 59 -10.02 -6.29 -0.37
C TYR A 59 -10.75 -5.06 -0.92
N ARG A 60 -11.25 -4.17 -0.05
CA ARG A 60 -11.98 -2.95 -0.46
C ARG A 60 -11.06 -2.00 -1.21
N LEU A 61 -9.80 -1.89 -0.76
CA LEU A 61 -8.78 -1.11 -1.45
C LEU A 61 -8.49 -1.69 -2.84
N ASN A 62 -8.41 -3.01 -2.96
CA ASN A 62 -8.25 -3.67 -4.25
C ASN A 62 -9.47 -3.42 -5.16
N GLU A 63 -10.70 -3.59 -4.68
CA GLU A 63 -11.91 -3.34 -5.46
C GLU A 63 -11.99 -1.90 -5.98
N LEU A 64 -11.67 -0.90 -5.15
CA LEU A 64 -11.61 0.49 -5.61
C LEU A 64 -10.55 0.72 -6.68
N LEU A 65 -9.42 0.02 -6.60
CA LEU A 65 -8.36 0.10 -7.60
C LEU A 65 -8.79 -0.48 -8.95
N TRP A 66 -9.61 -1.54 -8.92
CA TRP A 66 -10.14 -2.24 -10.09
C TRP A 66 -11.51 -1.74 -10.56
N SER A 67 -12.17 -0.84 -9.82
CA SER A 67 -13.53 -0.35 -10.10
C SER A 67 -13.68 0.27 -11.51
N ARG A 68 -12.62 0.88 -12.05
CA ARG A 68 -12.59 1.50 -13.39
C ARG A 68 -11.93 0.61 -14.45
N GLY A 69 -11.74 -0.67 -14.14
CA GLY A 69 -11.04 -1.63 -14.98
C GLY A 69 -9.51 -1.49 -14.98
N ILE A 70 -8.85 -2.31 -15.80
CA ILE A 70 -7.39 -2.43 -15.81
C ILE A 70 -6.66 -1.18 -16.31
N GLU A 71 -7.32 -0.38 -17.15
CA GLU A 71 -6.71 0.73 -17.90
C GLU A 71 -6.68 2.06 -17.14
N ASN A 72 -7.58 2.23 -16.18
CA ASN A 72 -7.82 3.52 -15.53
C ASN A 72 -7.88 3.41 -14.00
N PRO A 73 -6.83 2.90 -13.32
CA PRO A 73 -6.79 2.96 -11.87
C PRO A 73 -6.84 4.44 -11.39
N PRO A 74 -7.38 4.69 -10.19
CA PRO A 74 -7.34 6.01 -9.56
C PRO A 74 -5.92 6.61 -9.55
N SER A 75 -5.80 7.92 -9.78
CA SER A 75 -4.48 8.58 -9.82
C SER A 75 -3.91 8.90 -8.43
N LYS A 76 -4.77 8.95 -7.41
CA LYS A 76 -4.42 9.15 -6.00
C LYS A 76 -5.32 8.26 -5.17
N VAL A 77 -4.76 7.61 -4.16
CA VAL A 77 -5.52 6.85 -3.18
C VAL A 77 -5.07 7.26 -1.79
N ARG A 78 -6.03 7.62 -0.94
CA ARG A 78 -5.79 7.81 0.48
C ARG A 78 -5.88 6.43 1.11
N VAL A 79 -4.84 6.02 1.83
CA VAL A 79 -4.78 4.74 2.53
C VAL A 79 -4.45 5.01 3.99
N LYS A 80 -5.12 4.29 4.88
CA LYS A 80 -4.75 4.15 6.26
C LYS A 80 -3.81 2.95 6.33
N VAL A 81 -2.67 3.13 6.98
CA VAL A 81 -1.70 2.06 7.15
C VAL A 81 -1.47 1.86 8.64
N ILE A 82 -1.65 0.63 9.09
CA ILE A 82 -1.50 0.20 10.48
C ILE A 82 -0.32 -0.76 10.52
N ARG A 83 0.64 -0.48 11.40
CA ARG A 83 1.77 -1.38 11.67
C ARG A 83 1.55 -2.08 13.00
N PHE A 84 1.59 -3.41 12.97
CA PHE A 84 1.63 -4.24 14.17
C PHE A 84 3.09 -4.54 14.58
N GLU A 85 3.31 -4.90 15.85
CA GLU A 85 4.63 -5.27 16.38
C GLU A 85 5.21 -6.52 15.70
N ASP A 86 4.36 -7.46 15.26
CA ASP A 86 4.73 -8.66 14.48
C ASP A 86 5.21 -8.36 13.04
N GLY A 87 5.43 -7.09 12.67
CA GLY A 87 5.89 -6.72 11.34
C GLY A 87 4.81 -6.78 10.24
N LEU A 88 3.59 -7.20 10.60
CA LEU A 88 2.41 -7.15 9.74
C LEU A 88 2.00 -5.69 9.48
N ILE A 89 1.80 -5.36 8.20
CA ILE A 89 1.34 -4.05 7.77
C ILE A 89 0.00 -4.21 7.06
N GLU A 90 -1.04 -3.65 7.66
CA GLU A 90 -2.38 -3.63 7.09
C GLU A 90 -2.62 -2.29 6.37
N VAL A 91 -3.04 -2.35 5.12
CA VAL A 91 -3.41 -1.20 4.31
C VAL A 91 -4.92 -1.21 4.09
N SER A 92 -5.63 -0.33 4.77
CA SER A 92 -7.08 -0.16 4.65
C SER A 92 -7.45 1.19 4.04
N LEU A 93 -8.69 1.30 3.57
CA LEU A 93 -9.23 2.59 3.18
C LEU A 93 -9.50 3.42 4.45
N PRO A 94 -9.13 4.71 4.47
CA PRO A 94 -9.68 5.60 5.47
C PRO A 94 -11.16 5.72 5.16
N GLU A 95 -11.99 5.06 5.98
CA GLU A 95 -13.42 5.36 6.01
C GLU A 95 -13.57 6.84 6.37
N GLU A 96 -14.16 7.60 5.45
CA GLU A 96 -14.68 8.94 5.64
C GLU A 96 -16.18 8.86 5.33
#